data_AF-A0A8C5AZ89-F1
#
_entry.id   AF-A0A8C5AZ89-F1
#
_cell.length_a   1.000
_cell.length_b   1.000
_cell.length_c   1.000
_cell.angle_alpha   90.00
_cell.angle_beta   90.00
_cell.angle_gamma   90.00
#
_symmetry.space_group_name_H-M   'P 1'
#
loop_
_entity.id
_entity.type
_entity.pdbx_description
1 polymer ?
#
loop_
_entity_poly.entity_id
_entity_poly.type
_entity_poly.pdbx_seq_one_letter_code
_entity_poly.pdbx_strand_id
1 'polypeptide(L)'
;LPGSSCRKTTWGKTSLEEMESAAAEVKEGKMSLRAAARDRNIDKSSLLRFMKKKENGEVKSVAWGAVAEAKRIFTDEMEEELAKHLKQLADQFHGLPPVKCSQLAFEYAAKNNIPVPANWKKTQCAGRLGSSKHVAHRHLCPNSRGNIHGKGYSLQ
;
A
#
# COMPACT_ATOMS: atom_id res chain seq x y z
N LEU A 1 1.73 -1.35 -30.37
CA LEU A 1 2.45 -0.83 -29.18
C LEU A 1 1.47 -0.77 -28.02
N PRO A 2 1.69 -1.43 -26.88
CA PRO A 2 0.78 -1.29 -25.75
C PRO A 2 0.93 0.13 -25.18
N GLY A 3 -0.16 0.90 -25.18
CA GLY A 3 -0.18 2.25 -24.60
C GLY A 3 0.06 2.18 -23.10
N SER A 4 1.13 2.83 -22.64
CA SER A 4 1.40 3.02 -21.21
C SER A 4 0.29 3.90 -20.61
N SER A 5 -0.47 3.36 -19.66
CA SER A 5 -1.38 4.17 -18.83
C SER A 5 -0.56 4.89 -17.77
N CYS A 6 -0.02 6.05 -18.12
CA CYS A 6 0.62 6.94 -17.17
C CYS A 6 -0.46 7.52 -16.24
N ARG A 7 -0.27 7.45 -14.92
CA ARG A 7 -1.19 8.08 -13.95
C ARG A 7 -1.27 9.59 -14.22
N LYS A 8 -2.49 10.09 -14.40
CA LYS A 8 -2.77 11.52 -14.60
C LYS A 8 -2.65 12.34 -13.31
N THR A 9 -2.82 11.71 -12.15
CA THR A 9 -2.83 12.42 -10.86
C THR A 9 -1.42 12.58 -10.29
N THR A 10 -1.16 13.75 -9.70
CA THR A 10 0.07 14.06 -8.95
C THR A 10 0.01 13.58 -7.50
N TRP A 11 -1.06 12.87 -7.13
CA TRP A 11 -1.28 12.39 -5.77
C TRP A 11 -0.15 11.44 -5.34
N GLY A 12 0.50 11.79 -4.22
CA GLY A 12 1.59 11.00 -3.64
C GLY A 12 2.95 11.15 -4.32
N LYS A 13 3.15 12.17 -5.17
CA LYS A 13 4.47 12.50 -5.72
C LYS A 13 5.35 13.31 -4.75
N THR A 14 4.72 14.13 -3.91
CA THR A 14 5.38 15.04 -2.96
C THR A 14 5.97 14.26 -1.80
N SER A 15 7.24 14.52 -1.47
CA SER A 15 7.89 13.89 -0.32
C SER A 15 7.36 14.47 1.01
N LEU A 16 7.63 13.79 2.12
CA LEU A 16 7.28 14.32 3.45
C LEU A 16 8.04 15.62 3.73
N GLU A 17 9.33 15.65 3.40
CA GLU A 17 10.23 16.79 3.60
C GLU A 17 9.75 18.04 2.85
N GLU A 18 9.36 17.89 1.58
CA GLU A 18 8.79 19.00 0.79
C GLU A 18 7.50 19.54 1.42
N MET A 19 6.64 18.64 1.91
CA MET A 19 5.39 18.99 2.56
C MET A 19 5.64 19.73 3.90
N GLU A 20 6.65 19.30 4.66
CA GLU A 20 7.05 19.92 5.91
C GLU A 20 7.65 21.30 5.72
N SER A 21 8.57 21.43 4.75
CA SER A 21 9.17 22.70 4.36
C SER A 21 8.11 23.70 3.90
N ALA A 22 7.15 23.27 3.05
CA ALA A 22 6.02 24.09 2.63
C ALA A 22 5.17 24.57 3.81
N ALA A 23 4.87 23.66 4.74
CA ALA A 23 4.04 23.96 5.91
C ALA A 23 4.75 24.92 6.87
N ALA A 24 6.08 24.80 7.03
CA ALA A 24 6.88 25.67 7.88
C ALA A 24 6.87 27.12 7.36
N GLU A 25 7.12 27.32 6.06
CA GLU A 25 7.14 28.67 5.48
C GLU A 25 5.78 29.38 5.52
N VAL A 26 4.69 28.62 5.42
CA VAL A 26 3.33 29.16 5.60
C VAL A 26 3.08 29.51 7.08
N LYS A 27 3.54 28.68 8.03
CA LYS A 27 3.38 28.95 9.47
C LYS A 27 4.23 30.14 9.93
N GLU A 28 5.43 30.29 9.38
CA GLU A 28 6.33 31.41 9.65
C GLU A 28 5.87 32.72 8.97
N GLY A 29 4.82 32.68 8.15
CA GLY A 29 4.27 33.85 7.47
C GLY A 29 5.11 34.35 6.29
N LYS A 30 6.13 33.60 5.86
CA LYS A 30 6.99 33.96 4.71
C LYS A 30 6.20 33.97 3.39
N MET A 31 5.21 33.09 3.27
CA MET A 31 4.39 32.94 2.08
C MET A 31 2.95 32.54 2.40
N SER A 32 2.01 32.93 1.53
CA SER A 32 0.63 32.47 1.65
C SER A 32 0.51 30.98 1.28
N LEU A 33 -0.51 30.30 1.83
CA LEU A 33 -0.82 28.90 1.50
C LEU A 33 -0.90 28.64 -0.01
N ARG A 34 -1.48 29.58 -0.78
CA ARG A 34 -1.58 29.46 -2.23
C ARG A 34 -0.24 29.67 -2.94
N ALA A 35 0.63 30.52 -2.42
CA ALA A 35 1.98 30.74 -2.96
C ALA A 35 2.85 29.49 -2.73
N ALA A 36 2.91 29.01 -1.48
CA ALA A 36 3.64 27.80 -1.11
C ALA A 36 3.25 26.56 -1.93
N ALA A 37 1.94 26.38 -2.13
CA ALA A 37 1.40 25.30 -2.93
C ALA A 37 1.86 25.36 -4.39
N ARG A 38 1.87 26.55 -5.00
CA ARG A 38 2.32 26.72 -6.39
C ARG A 38 3.82 26.52 -6.53
N ASP A 39 4.62 27.12 -5.64
CA ASP A 39 6.08 27.06 -5.70
C ASP A 39 6.60 25.62 -5.62
N ARG A 40 6.01 24.81 -4.74
CA ARG A 40 6.38 23.38 -4.59
C ARG A 40 5.53 22.43 -5.42
N ASN A 41 4.67 22.94 -6.30
CA ASN A 41 3.76 22.13 -7.12
C ASN A 41 2.92 21.13 -6.29
N ILE A 42 2.51 21.54 -5.09
CA ILE A 42 1.66 20.78 -4.17
C ILE A 42 0.23 21.25 -4.36
N ASP A 43 -0.72 20.32 -4.35
CA ASP A 43 -2.12 20.70 -4.29
C ASP A 43 -2.45 21.45 -2.98
N LYS A 44 -3.13 22.60 -3.09
CA LYS A 44 -3.48 23.47 -1.95
C LYS A 44 -4.26 22.70 -0.87
N SER A 45 -5.23 21.89 -1.26
CA SER A 45 -6.03 21.07 -0.34
C SER A 45 -5.17 20.06 0.40
N SER A 46 -4.20 19.46 -0.28
CA SER A 46 -3.26 18.50 0.30
C SER A 46 -2.36 19.16 1.35
N LEU A 47 -1.82 20.34 1.05
CA LEU A 47 -1.01 21.12 1.99
C LEU A 47 -1.84 21.55 3.22
N LEU A 48 -3.05 22.06 3.00
CA LEU A 48 -3.95 22.43 4.09
C LEU A 48 -4.31 21.23 4.99
N ARG A 49 -4.62 20.08 4.38
CA ARG A 49 -4.93 18.85 5.11
C ARG A 49 -3.72 18.38 5.93
N PHE A 50 -2.51 18.49 5.38
CA PHE A 50 -1.28 18.15 6.08
C PHE A 50 -1.06 19.05 7.30
N MET A 51 -1.21 20.37 7.15
CA MET A 51 -1.07 21.32 8.26
C MET A 51 -2.05 21.03 9.41
N LYS A 52 -3.34 20.83 9.09
CA LYS A 52 -4.36 20.46 10.09
C LYS A 52 -4.04 19.14 10.78
N LYS A 53 -3.52 18.16 10.03
CA LYS A 53 -3.12 16.88 10.61
C LYS A 53 -1.92 17.03 11.55
N LYS A 54 -0.97 17.91 11.21
CA LYS A 54 0.21 18.25 12.02
C LYS A 54 -0.14 19.01 13.30
N GLU A 55 -1.23 19.78 13.30
CA GLU A 55 -1.76 20.40 14.52
C GLU A 55 -2.33 19.37 15.49
N ASN A 56 -2.91 18.29 14.98
CA ASN A 56 -3.48 17.21 15.79
C ASN A 56 -2.46 16.16 16.26
N GLY A 57 -1.19 16.27 15.86
CA GLY A 57 -0.13 15.35 16.25
C GLY A 57 0.96 15.16 15.19
N GLU A 58 1.86 14.22 15.44
CA GLU A 58 2.99 13.93 14.55
C GLU A 58 2.53 13.26 13.25
N VAL A 59 3.07 13.70 12.11
CA VAL A 59 2.80 13.12 10.79
C VAL A 59 4.04 12.39 10.28
N LYS A 60 4.07 11.07 10.46
CA LYS A 60 5.21 10.21 10.07
C LYS A 60 5.29 9.90 8.57
N SER A 61 4.21 10.11 7.83
CA SER A 61 4.16 9.86 6.38
C SER A 61 3.05 10.63 5.68
N VAL A 62 3.21 10.84 4.38
CA VAL A 62 2.25 11.51 3.50
C VAL A 62 1.69 10.56 2.44
N ALA A 63 0.53 10.95 1.89
CA ALA A 63 -0.15 10.25 0.80
C ALA A 63 -0.29 8.73 1.03
N TRP A 64 0.32 7.90 0.18
CA TRP A 64 0.17 6.45 0.23
C TRP A 64 0.77 5.83 1.50
N GLY A 65 1.87 6.40 2.01
CA GLY A 65 2.48 5.95 3.26
C GLY A 65 1.51 6.05 4.44
N ALA A 66 0.77 7.17 4.52
CA ALA A 66 -0.20 7.38 5.58
C ALA A 66 -1.41 6.44 5.50
N VAL A 67 -1.84 6.09 4.27
CA VAL A 67 -2.94 5.14 4.05
C VAL A 67 -2.49 3.71 4.37
N ALA A 68 -1.26 3.36 3.99
CA ALA A 68 -0.69 2.05 4.28
C ALA A 68 -0.54 1.85 5.80
N GLU A 69 -0.04 2.86 6.52
CA GLU A 69 0.12 2.79 7.97
C GLU A 69 -1.23 2.65 8.68
N ALA A 70 -2.24 3.42 8.27
CA ALA A 70 -3.57 3.35 8.87
C ALA A 70 -4.29 2.00 8.63
N LYS A 71 -3.87 1.25 7.61
CA LYS A 71 -4.44 -0.07 7.27
C LYS A 71 -3.55 -1.22 7.68
N ARG A 72 -2.48 -0.93 8.42
CA ARG A 72 -1.50 -1.91 8.85
C ARG A 72 -2.12 -2.82 9.91
N ILE A 73 -1.98 -4.13 9.70
CA ILE A 73 -2.54 -5.17 10.58
C ILE A 73 -1.43 -5.85 11.39
N PHE A 74 -0.25 -6.01 10.80
CA PHE A 74 0.91 -6.64 11.43
C PHE A 74 1.96 -5.58 11.82
N THR A 75 2.64 -5.80 12.94
CA THR A 75 3.84 -5.03 13.31
C THR A 75 5.03 -5.43 12.42
N ASP A 76 6.12 -4.67 12.45
CA ASP A 76 7.28 -4.92 11.57
C ASP A 76 7.88 -6.28 11.89
N GLU A 77 7.99 -6.59 13.18
CA GLU A 77 8.47 -7.87 13.70
C GLU A 77 7.60 -9.04 13.21
N MET A 78 6.28 -8.89 13.24
CA MET A 78 5.34 -9.92 12.78
C MET A 78 5.36 -10.09 11.26
N GLU A 79 5.49 -8.99 10.51
CA GLU A 79 5.67 -9.07 9.06
C GLU A 79 6.98 -9.80 8.72
N GLU A 80 8.05 -9.55 9.47
CA GLU A 80 9.34 -10.20 9.27
C GLU A 80 9.28 -11.69 9.59
N GLU A 81 8.67 -12.07 10.71
CA GLU A 81 8.48 -13.47 11.10
C GLU A 81 7.65 -14.22 10.04
N LEU A 82 6.52 -13.64 9.62
CA LEU A 82 5.66 -14.23 8.60
C LEU A 82 6.38 -14.33 7.25
N ALA A 83 7.17 -13.33 6.86
CA ALA A 83 7.94 -13.36 5.63
C ALA A 83 9.01 -14.46 5.64
N LYS A 84 9.71 -14.65 6.76
CA LYS A 84 10.68 -15.75 6.93
C LYS A 84 10.00 -17.11 6.78
N HIS A 85 8.84 -17.29 7.43
CA HIS A 85 8.08 -18.53 7.34
C HIS A 85 7.57 -18.80 5.90
N LEU A 86 7.02 -17.80 5.22
CA LEU A 86 6.57 -17.93 3.83
C LEU A 86 7.72 -18.25 2.87
N LYS A 87 8.91 -17.69 3.10
CA LYS A 87 10.11 -17.98 2.30
C LYS A 87 10.56 -19.43 2.47
N GLN A 88 10.61 -19.94 3.71
CA GLN A 88 10.94 -21.34 3.98
C GLN A 88 9.97 -22.30 3.28
N LEU A 89 8.66 -21.99 3.31
CA LEU A 89 7.66 -22.78 2.59
C LEU A 89 7.86 -22.70 1.07
N ALA A 90 8.12 -21.50 0.53
CA ALA A 90 8.37 -21.35 -0.90
C ALA A 90 9.61 -22.15 -1.34
N ASP A 91 10.68 -22.18 -0.54
CA ASP A 91 11.90 -22.94 -0.83
C ASP A 91 11.63 -24.46 -0.80
N GLN A 92 10.77 -24.94 0.11
CA GLN A 92 10.40 -26.35 0.22
C GLN A 92 9.46 -26.84 -0.89
N PHE A 93 8.53 -25.99 -1.35
CA PHE A 93 7.47 -26.36 -2.29
C PHE A 93 7.72 -25.87 -3.73
N HIS A 94 8.95 -25.46 -4.07
CA HIS A 94 9.31 -24.89 -5.37
C HIS A 94 8.46 -23.66 -5.76
N GLY A 95 8.14 -22.84 -4.77
CA GLY A 95 7.27 -21.68 -4.87
C GLY A 95 6.02 -21.80 -3.99
N LEU A 96 5.38 -20.67 -3.76
CA LEU A 96 4.16 -20.61 -2.96
C LEU A 96 3.11 -19.77 -3.71
N PRO A 97 1.92 -20.33 -3.99
CA PRO A 97 0.86 -19.58 -4.64
C PRO A 97 0.47 -18.32 -3.84
N PRO A 98 0.25 -17.16 -4.47
CA PRO A 98 -0.13 -15.94 -3.76
C PRO A 98 -1.37 -16.08 -2.87
N VAL A 99 -2.33 -16.90 -3.30
CA VAL A 99 -3.54 -17.22 -2.53
C VAL A 99 -3.18 -17.94 -1.22
N LYS A 100 -2.21 -18.86 -1.26
CA LYS A 100 -1.74 -19.57 -0.07
C LYS A 100 -1.01 -18.62 0.90
N CYS A 101 -0.21 -17.68 0.39
CA CYS A 101 0.38 -16.64 1.23
C CYS A 101 -0.69 -15.82 1.96
N SER A 102 -1.76 -15.44 1.26
CA SER A 102 -2.90 -14.71 1.84
C SER A 102 -3.67 -15.53 2.89
N GLN A 103 -3.84 -16.84 2.69
CA GLN A 103 -4.48 -17.73 3.65
C GLN A 103 -3.63 -17.88 4.91
N LEU A 104 -2.32 -18.12 4.75
CA LEU A 104 -1.38 -18.24 5.86
C LEU A 104 -1.29 -16.95 6.68
N ALA A 105 -1.36 -15.78 6.04
CA ALA A 105 -1.43 -14.51 6.74
C ALA A 105 -2.71 -14.38 7.58
N PHE A 106 -3.87 -14.80 7.06
CA PHE A 106 -5.11 -14.82 7.82
C PHE A 106 -5.05 -15.78 9.02
N GLU A 107 -4.53 -16.99 8.81
CA GLU A 107 -4.35 -17.98 9.87
C GLU A 107 -3.38 -17.49 10.95
N TYR A 108 -2.28 -16.85 10.55
CA TYR A 108 -1.32 -16.26 11.47
C TYR A 108 -1.96 -15.12 12.29
N ALA A 109 -2.77 -14.26 11.67
CA ALA A 109 -3.53 -13.24 12.40
C ALA A 109 -4.53 -13.85 13.39
N ALA A 110 -5.23 -14.91 13.00
CA ALA A 110 -6.18 -15.60 13.85
C ALA A 110 -5.50 -16.28 15.06
N LYS A 111 -4.36 -16.94 14.84
CA LYS A 111 -3.55 -17.57 15.91
C LYS A 111 -3.01 -16.54 16.91
N ASN A 112 -2.62 -15.36 16.44
CA ASN A 112 -2.13 -14.27 17.28
C ASN A 112 -3.24 -13.36 17.83
N ASN A 113 -4.52 -13.74 17.68
CA ASN A 113 -5.69 -12.97 18.14
C ASN A 113 -5.72 -11.51 17.61
N ILE A 114 -5.20 -11.28 16.41
CA ILE A 114 -5.17 -9.95 15.80
C ILE A 114 -6.54 -9.61 15.19
N PRO A 115 -7.09 -8.41 15.46
CA PRO A 115 -8.33 -7.98 14.82
C PRO A 115 -8.12 -7.78 13.32
N VAL A 116 -8.76 -8.65 12.54
CA VAL A 116 -8.77 -8.57 11.07
C VAL A 116 -10.06 -7.96 10.54
N PRO A 117 -10.04 -7.27 9.38
CA PRO A 117 -11.25 -6.68 8.81
C PRO A 117 -12.26 -7.74 8.35
N ALA A 118 -13.54 -7.37 8.30
CA ALA A 118 -14.63 -8.31 8.02
C ALA A 118 -14.51 -9.02 6.64
N ASN A 119 -13.89 -8.37 5.65
CA ASN A 119 -13.66 -8.97 4.35
C ASN A 119 -12.68 -10.15 4.40
N TRP A 120 -11.68 -10.14 5.30
CA TRP A 120 -10.77 -11.26 5.51
C TRP A 120 -11.51 -12.44 6.11
N LYS A 121 -12.39 -12.19 7.11
CA LYS A 121 -13.21 -13.24 7.72
C LYS A 121 -14.15 -13.90 6.70
N LYS A 122 -14.80 -13.10 5.85
CA LYS A 122 -15.72 -13.60 4.82
C LYS A 122 -15.02 -14.46 3.76
N THR A 123 -13.80 -14.11 3.39
CA THR A 123 -13.04 -14.80 2.33
C THR A 123 -12.04 -15.81 2.86
N GLN A 124 -11.85 -15.87 4.18
CA GLN A 124 -10.79 -16.61 4.88
C GLN A 124 -9.40 -16.38 4.26
N CYS A 125 -9.18 -15.19 3.71
CA CYS A 125 -7.98 -14.82 2.99
C CYS A 125 -7.64 -13.38 3.31
N ALA A 126 -6.36 -13.10 3.53
CA ALA A 126 -5.90 -11.72 3.49
C ALA A 126 -6.19 -11.13 2.10
N GLY A 127 -6.86 -9.98 2.07
CA GLY A 127 -7.08 -9.22 0.83
C GLY A 127 -5.74 -8.99 0.10
N ARG A 128 -5.78 -8.79 -1.23
CA ARG A 128 -4.60 -8.72 -2.12
C ARG A 128 -3.43 -8.07 -1.39
N LEU A 129 -2.51 -8.90 -0.89
CA LEU A 129 -1.35 -8.46 -0.14
C LEU A 129 -0.55 -7.57 -1.09
N GLY A 130 -0.64 -6.26 -0.87
CA GLY A 130 0.35 -5.32 -1.37
C GLY A 130 1.59 -5.47 -0.50
N SER A 131 2.23 -6.64 -0.54
CA SER A 131 3.51 -6.94 0.10
C SER A 131 4.63 -6.17 -0.61
N SER A 132 4.51 -4.85 -0.65
CA SER A 132 5.42 -3.95 -1.36
C SER A 132 6.53 -3.41 -0.47
N LYS A 133 6.52 -3.68 0.86
CA LYS A 133 7.59 -3.19 1.74
C LYS A 133 8.77 -4.16 1.89
N HIS A 134 8.58 -5.47 1.84
CA HIS A 134 9.67 -6.44 2.10
C HIS A 134 9.80 -7.63 1.15
N VAL A 135 8.88 -7.83 0.20
CA VAL A 135 9.09 -8.85 -0.85
C VAL A 135 9.77 -8.15 -2.01
N ALA A 136 11.09 -8.01 -1.88
CA ALA A 136 11.95 -7.54 -2.95
C ALA A 136 11.54 -8.20 -4.26
N HIS A 137 11.15 -7.36 -5.21
CA HIS A 137 10.91 -7.70 -6.59
C HIS A 137 12.07 -8.54 -7.14
N ARG A 138 11.90 -9.88 -7.28
CA ARG A 138 12.27 -10.56 -8.54
C ARG A 138 11.78 -11.98 -8.76
N HIS A 139 11.54 -12.83 -7.75
CA HIS A 139 11.48 -14.28 -8.01
C HIS A 139 10.32 -15.06 -7.37
N LEU A 140 9.13 -14.47 -7.24
CA LEU A 140 7.92 -15.23 -6.85
C LEU A 140 6.77 -14.96 -7.81
N CYS A 141 6.67 -15.87 -8.80
CA CYS A 141 5.60 -16.09 -9.79
C CYS A 141 5.57 -15.22 -11.07
N PRO A 142 5.66 -15.85 -12.26
CA PRO A 142 5.27 -15.23 -13.52
C PRO A 142 3.75 -15.08 -13.56
N ASN A 143 3.35 -13.98 -14.21
CA ASN A 143 2.00 -13.48 -14.38
C ASN A 143 1.04 -14.50 -15.03
N SER A 144 0.38 -15.36 -14.25
CA SER A 144 -0.79 -16.11 -14.72
C SER A 144 -2.05 -15.26 -14.60
N ARG A 145 -2.19 -14.29 -15.52
CA ARG A 145 -3.52 -13.77 -15.91
C ARG A 145 -4.25 -14.89 -16.66
N GLY A 146 -4.81 -15.82 -15.90
CA GLY A 146 -5.75 -16.83 -16.37
C GLY A 146 -7.02 -16.13 -16.85
N ASN A 147 -7.13 -16.03 -18.16
CA ASN A 147 -8.24 -15.48 -18.89
C ASN A 147 -9.47 -16.40 -18.75
N ILE A 148 -10.41 -16.10 -17.86
CA ILE A 148 -11.74 -16.75 -17.87
C ILE A 148 -12.64 -16.05 -18.91
N HIS A 149 -12.34 -16.25 -20.20
CA HIS A 149 -13.37 -16.11 -21.22
C HIS A 149 -14.15 -17.42 -21.28
N GLY A 150 -15.42 -17.36 -20.90
CA GLY A 150 -16.38 -18.42 -21.19
C GLY A 150 -16.42 -18.65 -22.69
N LYS A 151 -15.95 -19.83 -23.12
CA LYS A 151 -16.32 -20.40 -24.41
C LYS A 151 -17.39 -21.45 -24.15
N GLY A 152 -18.63 -21.11 -24.48
CA GLY A 152 -19.65 -22.07 -24.86
C GLY A 152 -19.95 -21.85 -26.34
N TYR A 153 -19.36 -22.67 -27.21
CA TYR A 153 -19.77 -22.82 -28.60
C TYR A 153 -20.37 -24.22 -28.78
N SER A 154 -21.50 -24.29 -29.49
CA SER A 154 -21.89 -25.33 -30.46
C SER A 154 -23.08 -24.73 -31.24
N LEU A 155 -23.03 -24.40 -32.55
CA LEU A 155 -23.05 -25.28 -33.74
C LEU A 155 -24.13 -26.38 -33.55
N GLN A 156 -25.22 -26.46 -34.33
CA GLN A 156 -25.44 -26.17 -35.75
C GLN A 156 -26.67 -25.29 -36.02
#